data_AF-A0A7S2K3Z1-F1
#
_entry.id   AF-A0A7S2K3Z1-F1
#
_cell.length_a   1.000
_cell.length_b   1.000
_cell.length_c   1.000
_cell.angle_alpha   90.00
_cell.angle_beta   90.00
_cell.angle_gamma   90.00
#
_symmetry.space_group_name_H-M   'P 1'
#
loop_
_entity.id
_entity.type
_entity.pdbx_description
1 polymer ?
#
loop_
_entity_poly.entity_id
_entity_poly.type
_entity_poly.pdbx_seq_one_letter_code
_entity_poly.pdbx_strand_id
1 'polypeptide(L)'
;MPRSRLQDYRDGGFFETTVGGLKVLSINTIIYSVRHSPAKPAFEDPFGQFAWLRERLEAAVQNQERVWIVGHIPPGIETYGYTPLWQK
;
A
#
# COMPACT_ATOMS: atom_id res chain seq x y z
N MET A 1 19.52 4.84 -0.44
CA MET A 1 18.32 4.50 0.36
C MET A 1 18.76 4.03 1.75
N PRO A 2 18.19 4.53 2.86
CA PRO A 2 18.49 4.04 4.20
C PRO A 2 18.10 2.57 4.38
N ARG A 3 18.90 1.79 5.14
CA ARG A 3 18.79 0.31 5.23
C ARG A 3 17.44 -0.22 5.76
N SER A 4 16.76 0.51 6.65
CA SER A 4 15.43 0.11 7.15
C SER A 4 14.35 0.12 6.08
N ARG A 5 14.45 1.00 5.07
CA ARG A 5 13.50 1.06 3.94
C ARG A 5 13.61 -0.12 2.99
N LEU A 6 14.70 -0.89 3.05
CA LEU A 6 14.94 -2.01 2.13
C LEU A 6 14.23 -3.28 2.57
N GLN A 7 13.85 -3.43 3.85
CA GLN A 7 13.20 -4.65 4.34
C GLN A 7 11.76 -4.75 3.78
N ASP A 8 10.91 -3.75 4.07
CA ASP A 8 9.53 -3.67 3.59
C ASP A 8 9.44 -3.73 2.04
N TYR A 9 10.37 -3.02 1.37
CA TYR A 9 10.45 -3.02 -0.08
C TYR A 9 10.82 -4.40 -0.66
N ARG A 10 11.68 -5.17 0.02
CA ARG A 10 12.09 -6.52 -0.42
C ARG A 10 10.96 -7.53 -0.29
N ASP A 11 10.07 -7.35 0.68
CA ASP A 11 9.07 -8.35 1.01
C ASP A 11 7.76 -8.14 0.21
N GLY A 12 7.33 -6.90 -0.06
CA GLY A 12 6.05 -6.67 -0.76
C GLY A 12 5.99 -5.47 -1.71
N GLY A 13 7.09 -4.73 -1.89
CA GLY A 13 7.15 -3.57 -2.81
C GLY A 13 6.44 -2.31 -2.29
N PHE A 14 6.07 -2.27 -1.02
CA PHE A 14 5.56 -1.08 -0.33
C PHE A 14 6.64 -0.48 0.59
N PHE A 15 6.56 0.83 0.86
CA PHE A 15 7.54 1.51 1.71
C PHE A 15 7.02 2.83 2.30
N GLU A 16 7.70 3.29 3.35
CA GLU A 16 7.52 4.61 3.96
C GLU A 16 8.71 5.52 3.63
N THR A 17 8.42 6.79 3.34
CA THR A 17 9.43 7.85 3.26
C THR A 17 8.89 9.17 3.79
N THR A 18 9.79 10.06 4.21
CA THR A 18 9.44 11.43 4.60
C THR A 18 10.06 12.41 3.62
N VAL A 19 9.27 13.33 3.08
CA VAL A 19 9.71 14.37 2.14
C VAL A 19 9.21 15.71 2.66
N GLY A 20 10.12 16.61 3.02
CA GLY A 20 9.75 17.95 3.51
C GLY A 20 8.86 17.95 4.76
N GLY A 21 9.01 16.96 5.65
CA GLY A 21 8.17 16.79 6.85
C GLY A 21 6.82 16.12 6.60
N LEU A 22 6.49 15.78 5.35
CA LEU A 22 5.31 15.00 5.00
C LEU A 22 5.66 13.51 4.94
N LYS A 23 4.88 12.68 5.64
CA LYS A 23 5.01 11.23 5.57
C LYS A 23 4.30 10.71 4.33
N VAL A 24 4.97 9.86 3.56
CA VAL A 24 4.45 9.24 2.35
C VAL A 24 4.52 7.73 2.51
N LEU A 25 3.36 7.08 2.43
CA LEU A 25 3.21 5.63 2.43
C LEU A 25 2.86 5.17 1.02
N SER A 26 3.82 4.53 0.37
CA SER A 26 3.63 3.95 -0.96
C SER A 26 3.22 2.49 -0.80
N ILE A 27 1.99 2.17 -1.20
CA ILE A 27 1.46 0.81 -1.16
C ILE A 27 1.55 0.13 -2.52
N ASN A 28 1.81 -1.18 -2.52
CA ASN A 28 1.73 -2.00 -3.71
C ASN A 28 0.26 -2.35 -3.97
N THR A 29 -0.32 -1.71 -4.96
CA THR A 29 -1.71 -1.94 -5.37
C THR A 29 -1.84 -2.99 -6.48
N ILE A 30 -0.72 -3.42 -7.08
CA ILE A 30 -0.71 -4.37 -8.20
C ILE A 30 -1.20 -5.75 -7.74
N ILE A 31 -0.80 -6.15 -6.54
CA ILE A 31 -1.19 -7.43 -5.91
C ILE A 31 -2.71 -7.60 -5.72
N TYR A 32 -3.47 -6.49 -5.66
CA TYR A 32 -4.93 -6.54 -5.53
C TYR A 32 -5.67 -6.38 -6.85
N SER A 33 -4.96 -6.21 -7.96
CA SER A 33 -5.58 -5.99 -9.26
C SER A 33 -6.45 -7.18 -9.65
N VAL A 34 -7.64 -6.91 -10.23
CA VAL A 34 -8.45 -7.96 -10.88
C VAL A 34 -7.74 -8.67 -12.03
N ARG A 35 -6.65 -8.08 -12.53
CA ARG A 35 -5.81 -8.64 -13.61
C ARG A 35 -4.48 -9.21 -13.09
N HIS A 36 -4.29 -9.34 -11.79
CA HIS A 36 -3.06 -9.88 -11.22
C HIS A 36 -2.88 -11.37 -11.58
N SER A 37 -1.68 -11.73 -12.02
CA SER A 37 -1.30 -13.11 -12.37
C SER A 37 0.07 -13.46 -11.75
N PRO A 38 0.26 -14.63 -11.10
CA PRO A 38 -0.72 -15.70 -10.91
C PRO A 38 -1.93 -15.25 -10.08
N ALA A 39 -3.10 -15.81 -10.42
CA ALA A 39 -4.35 -15.47 -9.75
C ALA A 39 -4.25 -15.89 -8.28
N LYS A 40 -4.46 -14.91 -7.39
CA LYS A 40 -4.45 -14.97 -5.91
C LYS A 40 -3.47 -15.97 -5.27
N PRO A 41 -2.42 -15.51 -4.56
CA PRO A 41 -2.08 -16.23 -3.34
C PRO A 41 -3.28 -16.09 -2.38
N ALA A 42 -3.69 -17.18 -1.72
CA ALA A 42 -4.93 -17.30 -0.93
C ALA A 42 -4.98 -16.44 0.36
N PHE A 43 -4.11 -15.45 0.49
CA PHE A 43 -3.95 -14.64 1.70
C PHE A 43 -4.82 -13.39 1.62
N GLU A 44 -5.62 -13.17 2.67
CA GLU A 44 -6.45 -11.97 2.84
C GLU A 44 -5.62 -10.67 2.88
N ASP A 45 -4.35 -10.76 3.30
CA ASP A 45 -3.39 -9.64 3.32
C ASP A 45 -2.01 -10.08 2.78
N PRO A 46 -1.79 -10.06 1.46
CA PRO A 46 -0.51 -10.45 0.87
C PRO A 46 0.62 -9.59 1.44
N PHE A 47 1.67 -10.26 1.92
CA PHE A 47 2.84 -9.64 2.54
C PHE A 47 2.55 -8.80 3.81
N GLY A 48 1.37 -8.94 4.41
CA GLY A 48 0.99 -8.17 5.59
C GLY A 48 0.90 -6.66 5.34
N GLN A 49 0.68 -6.25 4.09
CA GLN A 49 0.72 -4.84 3.71
C GLN A 49 -0.34 -4.00 4.44
N PHE A 50 -1.55 -4.52 4.63
CA PHE A 50 -2.60 -3.78 5.36
C PHE A 50 -2.33 -3.76 6.86
N ALA A 51 -1.75 -4.82 7.43
CA ALA A 51 -1.26 -4.80 8.81
C ALA A 51 -0.17 -3.72 9.00
N TRP A 52 0.82 -3.69 8.11
CA TRP A 52 1.87 -2.66 8.09
C TRP A 52 1.28 -1.26 7.93
N LEU A 53 0.36 -1.07 6.98
CA LEU A 53 -0.26 0.24 6.73
C LEU A 53 -1.01 0.74 7.97
N ARG A 54 -1.74 -0.14 8.66
CA ARG A 54 -2.46 0.19 9.90
C ARG A 54 -1.49 0.65 10.99
N GLU A 55 -0.41 -0.08 11.22
CA GLU A 55 0.63 0.28 12.19
C GLU A 55 1.21 1.68 11.90
N ARG A 56 1.54 1.98 10.63
CA ARG A 56 2.11 3.29 10.26
C ARG A 56 1.10 4.43 10.42
N LEU A 57 -0.17 4.20 10.12
CA LEU A 57 -1.22 5.21 10.31
C LEU A 57 -1.51 5.45 11.79
N GLU A 58 -1.53 4.41 12.62
CA GLU A 58 -1.68 4.54 14.08
C GLU A 58 -0.52 5.35 14.66
N ALA A 59 0.72 5.05 14.28
CA ALA A 59 1.89 5.82 14.69
C ALA A 59 1.80 7.30 14.24
N ALA A 60 1.34 7.55 13.01
CA ALA A 60 1.16 8.92 12.51
C ALA A 60 0.12 9.70 13.32
N VAL A 61 -0.98 9.05 13.75
CA VAL A 61 -1.98 9.65 14.64
C VAL A 61 -1.36 10.03 15.98
N GLN A 62 -0.60 9.13 16.61
CA GLN A 62 0.07 9.40 17.89
C GLN A 62 1.07 10.55 17.80
N ASN A 63 1.76 10.68 16.66
CA ASN A 63 2.77 11.71 16.43
C ASN A 63 2.20 13.01 15.80
N GLN A 64 0.89 13.10 15.59
CA GLN A 64 0.22 14.22 14.93
C GLN A 64 0.78 14.54 13.53
N GLU A 65 1.20 13.50 12.80
CA GLU A 65 1.78 13.61 11.46
C GLU A 65 0.69 13.59 10.38
N ARG A 66 0.92 14.32 9.28
CA ARG A 66 0.11 14.19 8.07
C ARG A 66 0.73 13.14 7.15
N VAL A 67 -0.14 12.32 6.54
CA VAL A 67 0.26 11.20 5.69
C VAL A 67 -0.35 11.34 4.30
N TRP A 68 0.44 11.13 3.27
CA TRP A 68 -0.02 10.82 1.92
C TRP A 68 0.10 9.33 1.67
N ILE A 69 -1.01 8.72 1.25
CA ILE A 69 -1.02 7.34 0.76
C ILE A 69 -0.99 7.43 -0.76
N VAL A 70 0.00 6.77 -1.37
CA VAL A 70 0.16 6.73 -2.83
C VAL A 70 0.13 5.29 -3.31
N GLY A 71 -0.52 5.08 -4.46
CA GLY A 71 -0.70 3.78 -5.08
C GLY A 71 -0.99 3.95 -6.57
N HIS A 72 -0.80 2.87 -7.35
CA HIS A 72 -0.95 2.92 -8.80
C HIS A 72 -2.39 2.69 -9.26
N ILE A 73 -3.04 1.66 -8.72
CA ILE A 73 -4.42 1.26 -9.05
C ILE A 73 -5.32 1.78 -7.93
N PRO A 74 -6.32 2.63 -8.21
CA PRO A 74 -7.16 3.19 -7.17
C PRO A 74 -8.06 2.13 -6.53
N PRO A 75 -8.29 2.19 -5.20
CA PRO A 75 -9.19 1.28 -4.49
C PRO A 75 -10.64 1.71 -4.75
N GLY A 76 -11.22 1.27 -5.87
CA GLY A 76 -12.56 1.67 -6.22
C GLY A 76 -13.07 1.08 -7.53
N ILE A 77 -14.22 1.62 -7.95
CA ILE A 77 -14.85 1.31 -9.23
C ILE A 77 -14.23 2.22 -10.29
N GLU A 78 -13.87 1.61 -11.40
CA GLU A 78 -13.38 2.30 -12.59
C GLU A 78 -14.50 3.15 -13.21
N THR A 79 -14.22 4.42 -13.49
CA THR A 79 -15.26 5.43 -13.77
C THR A 79 -15.92 5.29 -15.14
N TYR A 80 -15.28 4.64 -16.12
CA TYR A 80 -15.83 4.48 -17.47
C TYR A 80 -16.55 3.14 -17.66
N GLY A 81 -15.94 2.03 -17.25
CA GLY A 81 -16.52 0.69 -17.35
C GLY A 81 -17.37 0.24 -16.17
N TYR A 82 -17.41 1.01 -15.07
CA TYR A 82 -18.14 0.68 -13.84
C TYR A 82 -17.80 -0.69 -13.24
N THR A 83 -16.56 -1.15 -13.44
CA THR A 83 -16.06 -2.43 -12.93
C THR A 83 -15.09 -2.23 -11.76
N PRO A 84 -15.02 -3.15 -10.80
CA PRO A 84 -14.02 -3.08 -9.74
C PRO A 84 -12.61 -3.28 -10.31
N LEU A 85 -11.66 -2.45 -9.85
CA LEU A 85 -10.24 -2.62 -10.20
C LEU A 85 -9.49 -3.52 -9.22
N TRP A 86 -10.08 -3.70 -8.03
CA TRP A 86 -9.51 -4.46 -6.93
C TRP A 86 -10.37 -5.69 -6.61
N GLN A 87 -9.71 -6.78 -6.22
CA GLN A 87 -10.37 -7.93 -5.61
C GLN A 87 -10.23 -7.86 -4.09
N LYS A 88 -11.31 -8.17 -3.37
CA LYS A 88 -11.25 -8.53 -1.95
C LYS A 88 -10.77 -9.97 -1.80
#